data_AF-A0A7L6N5F5-F1
#
_entry.id   AF-A0A7L6N5F5-F1
#
_cell.length_a   1.000
_cell.length_b   1.000
_cell.length_c   1.000
_cell.angle_alpha   90.00
_cell.angle_beta   90.00
_cell.angle_gamma   90.00
#
_symmetry.space_group_name_H-M   'P 1'
#
loop_
_entity.id
_entity.type
_entity.pdbx_description
1 polymer ?
#
loop_
_entity_poly.entity_id
_entity_poly.type
_entity_poly.pdbx_seq_one_letter_code
_entity_poly.pdbx_strand_id
1 'polypeptide(L)'
;MGNYVKHHYIPQFILKRFSHDNKVNVFNHIKFSLTSISIRNLFMVENLYDYYVYEDIKVIEKELASKIESPMGQICSRVVKELKEKPKNITFTRKELLIIKKYMMLQFYRTEGNMTYYIGSNISRKNELSKYNINQDCCF
;
A
#
# COMPACT_ATOMS: atom_id res chain seq x y z
N MET A 1 28.34 -2.76 2.66
CA MET A 1 27.14 -2.07 2.15
C MET A 1 25.94 -2.93 2.48
N GLY A 2 24.98 -2.42 3.26
CA GLY A 2 23.77 -3.19 3.58
C GLY A 2 22.96 -3.42 2.30
N ASN A 3 22.48 -4.64 2.08
CA ASN A 3 21.59 -4.92 0.96
C ASN A 3 20.24 -4.24 1.21
N TYR A 4 19.96 -3.15 0.50
CA TYR A 4 18.66 -2.48 0.55
C TYR A 4 17.57 -3.42 0.01
N VAL A 5 16.50 -3.61 0.78
CA VAL A 5 15.34 -4.40 0.33
C VAL A 5 14.30 -3.45 -0.23
N LYS A 6 13.90 -3.67 -1.48
CA LYS A 6 12.86 -2.87 -2.15
C LYS A 6 11.50 -3.44 -1.82
N HIS A 7 10.62 -2.61 -1.26
CA HIS A 7 9.26 -2.97 -0.87
C HIS A 7 8.25 -2.21 -1.71
N HIS A 8 7.14 -2.87 -2.07
CA HIS A 8 6.07 -2.21 -2.79
C HIS A 8 5.26 -1.31 -1.85
N TYR A 9 5.17 -0.01 -2.16
CA TYR A 9 4.24 0.88 -1.46
C TYR A 9 2.83 0.82 -2.07
N ILE A 10 2.69 0.38 -3.33
CA ILE A 10 1.40 0.00 -3.93
C ILE A 10 1.31 -1.53 -4.03
N PRO A 11 0.30 -2.18 -3.41
CA PRO A 11 0.12 -3.64 -3.50
C PRO A 11 0.02 -4.16 -4.93
N GLN A 12 0.70 -5.29 -5.20
CA GLN A 12 0.76 -5.86 -6.55
C GLN A 12 -0.59 -6.30 -7.10
N PHE A 13 -1.55 -6.69 -6.25
CA PHE A 13 -2.88 -7.09 -6.72
C PHE A 13 -3.63 -5.91 -7.37
N ILE A 14 -3.35 -4.67 -6.96
CA ILE A 14 -3.86 -3.46 -7.61
C ILE A 14 -3.19 -3.31 -8.97
N LEU A 15 -1.86 -3.38 -9.03
CA LEU A 15 -1.10 -3.22 -10.28
C LEU A 15 -1.50 -4.24 -11.35
N LYS A 16 -1.78 -5.48 -10.94
CA LYS A 16 -2.28 -6.54 -11.83
C LYS A 16 -3.60 -6.22 -12.53
N ARG A 17 -4.42 -5.31 -11.97
CA ARG A 17 -5.68 -4.87 -12.60
C ARG A 17 -5.47 -3.88 -13.73
N PHE A 18 -4.32 -3.21 -13.76
CA PHE A 18 -3.97 -2.19 -14.74
C PHE A 18 -2.84 -2.63 -15.66
N SER A 19 -2.34 -3.86 -15.51
CA SER A 19 -1.23 -4.37 -16.29
C SER A 19 -1.67 -5.17 -17.52
N HIS A 20 -0.85 -5.10 -18.56
CA HIS A 20 -0.88 -6.01 -19.70
C HIS A 20 0.50 -6.68 -19.78
N ASP A 21 0.55 -8.01 -19.88
CA ASP A 21 1.80 -8.79 -19.85
C ASP A 21 2.76 -8.43 -18.69
N ASN A 22 2.22 -8.26 -17.49
CA ASN A 22 2.95 -7.85 -16.28
C ASN A 22 3.67 -6.49 -16.41
N LYS A 23 3.24 -5.63 -17.34
CA LYS A 23 3.72 -4.26 -17.51
C LYS A 23 2.59 -3.25 -17.38
N VAL A 24 2.90 -2.07 -16.87
CA VAL A 24 1.98 -0.92 -16.78
C VAL A 24 2.64 0.26 -17.47
N ASN A 25 1.84 1.04 -18.19
CA ASN A 25 2.29 2.31 -18.75
C ASN A 25 2.21 3.39 -17.67
N VAL A 26 3.35 4.00 -17.38
CA VAL A 26 3.51 5.01 -16.33
C VAL A 26 3.84 6.33 -16.99
N PHE A 27 3.01 7.33 -16.71
CA PHE A 27 3.24 8.69 -17.15
C PHE A 27 4.01 9.46 -16.08
N ASN A 28 5.21 9.94 -16.43
CA ASN A 28 5.97 10.84 -15.59
C ASN A 28 5.56 12.28 -15.92
N HIS A 29 4.84 12.93 -15.02
CA HIS A 29 4.34 14.30 -15.22
C HIS A 29 5.45 15.37 -15.17
N ILE A 30 6.59 15.09 -14.55
CA ILE A 30 7.74 16.01 -14.51
C ILE A 30 8.50 15.97 -15.83
N LYS A 31 8.74 14.76 -16.34
CA LYS A 31 9.49 14.53 -17.59
C LYS A 31 8.61 14.52 -18.84
N PHE A 32 7.29 14.62 -18.67
CA PHE A 32 6.30 14.47 -19.74
C PHE A 32 6.55 13.24 -20.62
N SER A 33 6.88 12.12 -20.00
CA SER A 33 7.28 10.89 -20.69
C SER A 33 6.42 9.70 -20.30
N LEU A 34 6.08 8.86 -21.27
CA LEU A 34 5.39 7.58 -21.05
C LEU A 34 6.40 6.43 -21.11
N THR A 35 6.39 5.57 -20.10
CA THR A 35 7.26 4.38 -20.06
C THR A 35 6.49 3.13 -19.67
N SER A 36 6.78 2.01 -20.33
CA SER A 36 6.21 0.71 -19.97
C SER A 36 7.15 0.00 -18.99
N ILE A 37 6.68 -0.24 -17.77
CA ILE A 37 7.50 -0.76 -16.67
C ILE A 37 6.88 -2.05 -16.13
N SER A 38 7.71 -3.04 -15.82
CA SER A 38 7.23 -4.27 -15.16
C SER A 38 6.67 -3.96 -13.78
N ILE A 39 5.50 -4.51 -13.47
CA ILE A 39 4.85 -4.35 -12.16
C ILE A 39 5.69 -4.88 -11.00
N ARG A 40 6.65 -5.78 -11.27
CA ARG A 40 7.57 -6.31 -10.26
C ARG A 40 8.53 -5.24 -9.73
N ASN A 41 8.82 -4.24 -10.56
CA ASN A 41 9.81 -3.21 -10.26
C ASN A 41 9.20 -1.82 -10.08
N LEU A 42 7.87 -1.74 -10.04
CA LEU A 42 7.14 -0.48 -10.07
C LEU A 42 6.59 -0.14 -8.68
N PHE A 43 6.61 1.15 -8.34
CA PHE A 43 6.12 1.68 -7.07
C PHE A 43 6.74 0.96 -5.86
N MET A 44 8.06 0.83 -5.91
CA MET A 44 8.86 0.30 -4.81
C MET A 44 9.68 1.40 -4.16
N VAL A 45 9.87 1.29 -2.85
CA VAL A 45 10.76 2.13 -2.07
C VAL A 45 11.69 1.24 -1.26
N GLU A 46 12.93 1.66 -1.14
CA GLU A 46 13.90 0.95 -0.31
C GLU A 46 13.44 1.07 1.13
N ASN A 47 13.52 -0.05 1.87
CA ASN A 47 13.55 0.03 3.31
C ASN A 47 12.25 0.65 3.91
N LEU A 48 11.09 0.31 3.35
CA LEU A 48 9.77 0.75 3.83
C LEU A 48 9.41 0.39 5.29
N TYR A 49 9.96 -0.68 5.85
CA TYR A 49 9.65 -1.15 7.22
C TYR A 49 10.89 -1.09 8.09
N ASP A 50 10.74 -0.74 9.35
CA ASP A 50 11.85 -0.63 10.29
C ASP A 50 12.62 -1.97 10.44
N TYR A 51 13.92 -1.92 10.12
CA TYR A 51 14.84 -3.05 9.96
C TYR A 51 15.49 -3.48 11.27
N TYR A 52 15.41 -2.64 12.31
CA TYR A 52 16.20 -2.85 13.52
C TYR A 52 15.67 -3.99 14.42
N VAL A 53 14.51 -4.58 14.09
CA VAL A 53 13.82 -5.58 14.92
C VAL A 53 13.77 -6.98 14.29
N TYR A 54 13.91 -7.13 12.98
CA TYR A 54 13.76 -8.41 12.29
C TYR A 54 15.01 -8.79 11.49
N GLU A 55 15.59 -9.96 11.78
CA GLU A 55 16.76 -10.51 11.09
C GLU A 55 16.51 -10.82 9.60
N ASP A 56 15.26 -11.11 9.22
CA ASP A 56 14.87 -11.35 7.82
C ASP A 56 13.65 -10.53 7.39
N ILE A 57 13.92 -9.37 6.80
CA ILE A 57 12.94 -8.40 6.29
C ILE A 57 11.99 -9.04 5.24
N LYS A 58 12.43 -10.07 4.50
CA LYS A 58 11.57 -10.77 3.53
C LYS A 58 10.42 -11.49 4.22
N VAL A 59 10.56 -11.82 5.51
CA VAL A 59 9.49 -12.41 6.31
C VAL A 59 8.34 -11.42 6.47
N ILE A 60 8.63 -10.15 6.79
CA ILE A 60 7.57 -9.13 6.94
C ILE A 60 6.77 -8.98 5.64
N GLU A 61 7.43 -8.78 4.50
CA GLU A 61 6.71 -8.59 3.23
C GLU A 61 5.91 -9.85 2.85
N LYS A 62 6.48 -11.04 3.06
CA LYS A 62 5.79 -12.32 2.83
C LYS A 62 4.59 -12.51 3.75
N GLU A 63 4.69 -12.12 5.02
CA GLU A 63 3.60 -12.19 5.98
C GLU A 63 2.48 -11.20 5.64
N LEU A 64 2.82 -9.94 5.35
CA LEU A 64 1.84 -8.94 4.93
C LEU A 64 1.12 -9.37 3.64
N ALA A 65 1.87 -9.89 2.67
CA ALA A 65 1.32 -10.38 1.42
C ALA A 65 0.35 -11.57 1.64
N SER A 66 0.76 -12.56 2.43
CA SER A 66 -0.02 -13.78 2.65
C SER A 66 -1.21 -13.61 3.62
N LYS A 67 -1.03 -12.84 4.69
CA LYS A 67 -2.03 -12.69 5.77
C LYS A 67 -2.98 -11.51 5.57
N ILE A 68 -2.61 -10.51 4.78
CA ILE A 68 -3.40 -9.27 4.62
C ILE A 68 -3.72 -9.01 3.14
N GLU A 69 -2.72 -8.84 2.28
CA GLU A 69 -2.96 -8.36 0.91
C GLU A 69 -3.67 -9.40 0.03
N SER A 70 -3.25 -10.65 0.06
CA SER A 70 -3.89 -11.72 -0.72
C SER A 70 -5.35 -11.93 -0.29
N PRO A 71 -5.66 -12.06 1.02
CA PRO A 71 -7.04 -12.05 1.50
C PRO A 71 -7.84 -10.81 1.08
N MET A 72 -7.24 -9.61 1.16
CA MET A 72 -7.90 -8.38 0.70
C MET A 72 -8.20 -8.42 -0.80
N GLY A 73 -7.25 -8.89 -1.61
CA GLY A 73 -7.45 -9.05 -3.05
C GLY A 73 -8.57 -10.02 -3.40
N GLN A 74 -8.74 -11.10 -2.62
CA GLN A 74 -9.87 -12.02 -2.73
C GLN A 74 -11.20 -11.33 -2.39
N ILE A 75 -11.25 -10.57 -1.29
CA ILE A 75 -12.43 -9.78 -0.90
C ILE A 75 -12.79 -8.78 -2.00
N CYS A 76 -11.85 -7.99 -2.51
CA CYS A 76 -12.09 -7.07 -3.62
C CYS A 76 -12.64 -7.77 -4.86
N SER A 77 -12.06 -8.93 -5.22
CA SER A 77 -12.50 -9.69 -6.38
C SER A 77 -13.92 -10.22 -6.23
N ARG A 78 -14.28 -10.72 -5.04
CA ARG A 78 -15.64 -11.12 -4.68
C ARG A 78 -16.61 -9.95 -4.78
N VAL A 79 -16.28 -8.82 -4.15
CA VAL A 79 -17.12 -7.61 -4.12
C VAL A 79 -17.38 -7.09 -5.54
N VAL A 80 -16.35 -6.98 -6.37
CA VAL A 80 -16.49 -6.54 -7.77
C VAL A 80 -17.39 -7.49 -8.56
N LYS A 81 -17.29 -8.80 -8.33
CA LYS A 81 -18.17 -9.79 -8.97
C LYS A 81 -19.62 -9.63 -8.50
N GLU A 82 -19.85 -9.55 -7.20
CA GLU A 82 -21.18 -9.39 -6.60
C GLU A 82 -21.87 -8.09 -7.08
N LEU A 83 -21.13 -6.99 -7.17
CA LEU A 83 -21.65 -5.71 -7.69
C LEU A 83 -22.12 -5.79 -9.14
N LYS A 84 -21.47 -6.62 -9.97
CA LYS A 84 -21.88 -6.84 -11.36
C LYS A 84 -23.14 -7.71 -11.46
N GLU A 85 -23.31 -8.66 -10.55
CA GLU A 85 -24.38 -9.65 -10.61
C GLU A 85 -25.66 -9.22 -9.84
N LYS A 86 -25.51 -8.49 -8.72
CA LYS A 86 -26.62 -8.04 -7.86
C LYS A 86 -26.35 -6.65 -7.26
N PRO A 87 -26.96 -5.58 -7.78
CA PRO A 87 -26.56 -4.20 -7.46
C PRO A 87 -27.10 -3.66 -6.11
N LYS A 88 -27.55 -4.49 -5.16
CA LYS A 88 -28.32 -3.97 -4.02
C LYS A 88 -27.61 -4.01 -2.66
N ASN A 89 -26.89 -5.09 -2.31
CA ASN A 89 -26.24 -5.20 -0.99
C ASN A 89 -24.96 -6.03 -1.07
N ILE A 90 -23.89 -5.54 -0.42
CA ILE A 90 -22.68 -6.32 -0.15
C ILE A 90 -22.63 -6.61 1.35
N THR A 91 -22.50 -7.89 1.69
CA THR A 91 -22.33 -8.32 3.09
C THR A 91 -20.89 -8.72 3.33
N PHE A 92 -20.34 -8.27 4.46
CA PHE A 92 -19.03 -8.66 4.95
C PHE A 92 -19.14 -9.47 6.24
N THR A 93 -18.39 -10.56 6.31
CA THR A 93 -18.20 -11.29 7.56
C THR A 93 -17.29 -10.51 8.52
N ARG A 94 -17.35 -10.82 9.82
CA ARG A 94 -16.44 -10.23 10.82
C ARG A 94 -14.97 -10.45 10.46
N LYS A 95 -14.63 -11.61 9.90
CA LYS A 95 -13.26 -11.95 9.47
C LYS A 95 -12.82 -11.05 8.33
N GLU A 96 -13.67 -10.84 7.32
CA GLU A 96 -13.37 -9.94 6.20
C GLU A 96 -13.24 -8.49 6.65
N LEU A 97 -14.13 -8.00 7.52
CA LEU A 97 -14.01 -6.67 8.10
C LEU A 97 -12.68 -6.46 8.82
N LEU A 98 -12.20 -7.48 9.55
CA LEU A 98 -10.90 -7.40 10.21
C LEU A 98 -9.74 -7.33 9.20
N ILE A 99 -9.81 -8.09 8.10
CA ILE A 99 -8.83 -8.02 7.00
C ILE A 99 -8.84 -6.63 6.36
N ILE A 100 -10.02 -6.08 6.07
CA ILE A 100 -10.16 -4.73 5.48
C ILE A 100 -9.53 -3.68 6.40
N LYS A 101 -9.81 -3.73 7.71
CA LYS A 101 -9.22 -2.80 8.70
C LYS A 101 -7.70 -2.91 8.73
N LYS A 102 -7.15 -4.13 8.82
CA LYS A 102 -5.70 -4.37 8.81
C LYS A 102 -5.06 -3.86 7.53
N TYR A 103 -5.71 -4.10 6.39
CA TYR A 103 -5.25 -3.63 5.10
C TYR A 103 -5.21 -2.09 5.03
N MET A 104 -6.26 -1.39 5.47
CA MET A 104 -6.28 0.07 5.52
C MET A 104 -5.16 0.63 6.41
N MET A 105 -4.96 0.06 7.60
CA MET A 105 -3.85 0.43 8.49
C MET A 105 -2.48 0.27 7.81
N LEU A 106 -2.28 -0.85 7.10
CA LEU A 106 -1.06 -1.08 6.34
C LEU A 106 -0.86 -0.04 5.22
N GLN A 107 -1.92 0.33 4.50
CA GLN A 107 -1.82 1.37 3.46
C GLN A 107 -1.47 2.74 4.04
N PHE A 108 -2.03 3.10 5.19
CA PHE A 108 -1.67 4.35 5.87
C PHE A 108 -0.20 4.37 6.29
N TYR A 109 0.33 3.24 6.76
CA TYR A 109 1.74 3.10 7.09
C TYR A 109 2.65 3.28 5.86
N ARG A 110 2.26 2.75 4.69
CA ARG A 110 3.07 2.73 3.46
C ARG A 110 3.18 4.06 2.71
N THR A 111 2.78 5.17 3.29
CA THR A 111 3.01 6.50 2.68
C THR A 111 4.38 7.01 3.08
N GLU A 112 5.16 7.54 2.13
CA GLU A 112 6.50 8.08 2.40
C GLU A 112 6.48 9.12 3.54
N GLY A 113 5.39 9.88 3.62
CA GLY A 113 5.17 10.85 4.69
C GLY A 113 5.10 10.23 6.08
N ASN A 114 4.43 9.08 6.22
CA ASN A 114 4.28 8.37 7.49
C ASN A 114 5.47 7.48 7.81
N MET A 115 6.11 6.90 6.79
CA MET A 115 7.33 6.10 6.92
C MET A 115 8.41 6.86 7.72
N THR A 116 8.62 8.14 7.42
CA THR A 116 9.60 8.97 8.15
C THR A 116 9.30 9.13 9.65
N TYR A 117 8.02 9.07 10.07
CA TYR A 117 7.65 9.17 11.49
C TYR A 117 7.83 7.85 12.25
N TYR A 118 7.80 6.71 11.55
CA TYR A 118 7.89 5.40 12.19
C TYR A 118 9.31 4.82 12.25
N ILE A 119 10.22 5.29 11.39
CA ILE A 119 11.61 4.77 11.27
C ILE A 119 12.63 5.65 12.02
N GLY A 120 12.29 6.90 12.33
CA GLY A 120 13.19 7.83 13.02
C GLY A 120 13.06 7.80 14.54
N SER A 121 14.15 7.53 15.26
CA SER A 121 14.28 7.68 16.72
C SER A 121 14.17 9.12 17.24
N ASN A 122 13.87 10.10 16.38
CA ASN A 122 13.55 11.47 16.75
C ASN A 122 12.04 11.70 16.72
N ILE A 123 11.34 11.03 17.64
CA ILE A 123 10.04 11.51 18.12
C ILE A 123 10.32 12.79 18.93
N SER A 124 10.61 13.88 18.24
CA SER A 124 10.36 15.21 18.80
C SER A 124 8.89 15.20 19.18
N ARG A 125 8.61 15.34 20.48
CA ARG A 125 7.29 15.28 21.11
C ARG A 125 6.37 16.45 20.70
N LYS A 126 6.38 16.87 19.44
CA LYS A 126 5.34 17.70 18.85
C LYS A 126 4.48 16.78 17.99
N ASN A 127 3.37 16.35 18.58
CA ASN A 127 2.30 15.59 17.95
C ASN A 127 1.64 16.42 16.82
N GLU A 128 2.35 16.67 15.74
CA GLU A 128 1.74 17.11 14.49
C GLU A 128 1.47 15.85 13.68
N LEU A 129 0.27 15.29 13.88
CA LEU A 129 -0.25 14.19 13.08
C LEU A 129 -0.34 14.63 11.63
N SER A 130 0.68 14.24 10.86
CA SER A 130 0.84 14.50 9.43
C SER A 130 1.06 15.97 9.05
N LYS A 131 2.08 16.17 8.22
CA LYS A 131 2.28 17.31 7.30
C LYS A 131 1.11 17.54 6.31
N TYR A 132 0.06 16.71 6.40
CA TYR A 132 -1.24 16.87 5.75
C TYR A 132 -2.33 17.16 6.78
N ASN A 133 -2.01 17.91 7.85
CA ASN A 133 -3.03 18.74 8.49
C ASN A 133 -3.63 19.61 7.38
N ILE A 134 -4.67 19.07 6.74
CA ILE A 134 -5.64 19.83 5.98
C ILE A 134 -6.15 20.79 7.04
N ASN A 135 -5.66 22.03 7.03
CA ASN A 135 -6.30 23.09 7.79
C ASN A 135 -7.78 22.98 7.41
N GLN A 136 -8.63 22.71 8.39
CA GLN A 136 -10.08 22.66 8.27
C GLN A 136 -10.68 24.06 7.97
N ASP A 137 -9.91 24.93 7.30
CA ASP A 137 -10.28 26.29 6.93
C ASP A 137 -10.51 26.44 5.41
N CYS A 138 -10.38 25.37 4.62
CA CYS A 138 -10.79 25.43 3.23
C CYS A 138 -12.28 25.06 3.09
N CYS A 139 -13.13 26.00 3.49
CA CYS A 139 -14.44 26.18 2.85
C CYS A 139 -14.23 26.58 1.39
N PHE A 140 -14.84 25.86 0.46
CA PHE A 140 -15.58 26.39 -0.70
C PHE A 140 -16.59 25.33 -1.16
#